data_AF-A0A6H1Z9B9-F1
#
_entry.id   AF-A0A6H1Z9B9-F1
#
_cell.length_a   1.000
_cell.length_b   1.000
_cell.length_c   1.000
_cell.angle_alpha   90.00
_cell.angle_beta   90.00
_cell.angle_gamma   90.00
#
_symmetry.space_group_name_H-M   'P 1'
#
loop_
_entity.id
_entity.type
_entity.pdbx_description
1 polymer ?
#
loop_
_entity_poly.entity_id
_entity_poly.type
_entity_poly.pdbx_seq_one_letter_code
_entity_poly.pdbx_strand_id
1 'polypeptide(L)'
;MGVYNTGSVRIRTGSASIRGNNTDFLTYVSAGDLFKRIDEAAIYDVAAVVNATNLTLSSRYTNSVDRTSRTDEHIATANTATKVYSGTLDFNPVIQNYVILNASIETFVDDGAGVLTGDGTPAGSGSIDYDTSAWSITLGTDLTATAAFTASYFSGDTLNSMEYQIVVDFTPNKLLPEMSTSDTNFAHIYTKAMRLIDKKLEYAINTSASITKLKADNFRRPITSKSSSYAATPTDGIILVGGSVTATVVITVPYASSGNKGCIMSIINNATPHSVLASCYSGNTINASGYIVLGNIYNKVNLVCAAPNLWIRI
;
A
#
# COMPACT_ATOMS: atom_id res chain seq x y z
N MET A 1 -7.34 -5.43 -32.23
CA MET A 1 -7.82 -5.95 -30.96
C MET A 1 -8.57 -7.23 -31.24
N GLY A 2 -7.82 -8.33 -31.27
CA GLY A 2 -8.36 -9.66 -31.09
C GLY A 2 -9.31 -9.63 -29.90
N VAL A 3 -10.56 -9.98 -30.17
CA VAL A 3 -11.57 -10.20 -29.14
C VAL A 3 -11.94 -11.66 -29.21
N TYR A 4 -11.78 -12.34 -28.10
CA TYR A 4 -12.34 -13.67 -27.91
C TYR A 4 -13.67 -13.57 -27.16
N ASN A 5 -14.76 -13.93 -27.83
CA ASN A 5 -16.14 -13.85 -27.32
C ASN A 5 -16.99 -15.05 -27.74
N THR A 6 -16.36 -16.17 -28.11
CA THR A 6 -17.11 -17.38 -28.49
C THR A 6 -17.66 -18.08 -27.25
N GLY A 7 -18.91 -18.54 -27.33
CA GLY A 7 -19.60 -19.22 -26.23
C GLY A 7 -20.25 -18.24 -25.25
N SER A 8 -20.39 -18.65 -24.00
CA SER A 8 -20.92 -17.82 -22.92
C SER A 8 -20.20 -18.15 -21.62
N VAL A 9 -20.41 -17.36 -20.57
CA VAL A 9 -19.83 -17.62 -19.26
C VAL A 9 -20.89 -17.71 -18.17
N ARG A 10 -20.65 -18.60 -17.22
CA ARG A 10 -21.26 -18.61 -15.91
C ARG A 10 -20.34 -17.84 -14.97
N ILE A 11 -20.88 -16.80 -14.38
CA ILE A 11 -20.19 -15.90 -13.45
C ILE A 11 -20.92 -15.98 -12.11
N ARG A 12 -20.17 -15.91 -11.02
CA ARG A 12 -20.75 -15.73 -9.69
C ARG A 12 -20.17 -14.47 -9.07
N THR A 13 -21.03 -13.51 -8.73
CA THR A 13 -20.59 -12.27 -8.07
C THR A 13 -19.82 -12.60 -6.81
N GLY A 14 -18.74 -11.89 -6.53
CA GLY A 14 -17.83 -12.18 -5.42
C GLY A 14 -16.82 -13.31 -5.68
N SER A 15 -16.89 -14.05 -6.79
CA SER A 15 -15.88 -15.07 -7.13
C SER A 15 -14.87 -14.53 -8.15
N ALA A 16 -13.63 -15.00 -8.07
CA ALA A 16 -12.63 -14.81 -9.12
C ALA A 16 -12.69 -15.89 -10.22
N SER A 17 -13.44 -16.97 -10.01
CA SER A 17 -13.56 -18.07 -10.97
C SER A 17 -14.64 -17.78 -12.00
N ILE A 18 -14.27 -17.87 -13.28
CA ILE A 18 -15.21 -17.76 -14.41
C ILE A 18 -15.25 -19.09 -15.14
N ARG A 19 -16.46 -19.61 -15.35
CA ARG A 19 -16.67 -20.87 -16.06
C ARG A 19 -17.33 -20.62 -17.41
N GLY A 20 -16.61 -20.89 -18.48
CA GLY A 20 -17.14 -20.85 -19.84
C GLY A 20 -18.06 -22.03 -20.16
N ASN A 21 -18.97 -21.79 -21.10
CA ASN A 21 -19.85 -22.77 -21.73
C ASN A 21 -19.67 -22.65 -23.26
N ASN A 22 -19.25 -23.75 -23.90
CA ASN A 22 -18.81 -23.77 -25.30
C ASN A 22 -17.68 -22.76 -25.58
N THR A 23 -16.75 -22.63 -24.63
CA THR A 23 -15.54 -21.81 -24.75
C THR A 23 -14.32 -22.71 -24.96
N ASP A 24 -13.22 -22.09 -25.41
CA ASP A 24 -11.90 -22.69 -25.57
C ASP A 24 -10.83 -21.72 -25.09
N PHE A 25 -10.87 -21.39 -23.80
CA PHE A 25 -9.96 -20.42 -23.19
C PHE A 25 -8.49 -20.83 -23.32
N LEU A 26 -8.19 -22.13 -23.30
CA LEU A 26 -6.81 -22.60 -23.34
C LEU A 26 -6.14 -22.30 -24.68
N THR A 27 -6.91 -22.24 -25.77
CA THR A 27 -6.40 -21.94 -27.11
C THR A 27 -6.28 -20.44 -27.36
N TYR A 28 -7.23 -19.64 -26.86
CA TYR A 28 -7.39 -18.24 -27.28
C TYR A 28 -7.16 -17.19 -26.18
N VAL A 29 -6.93 -17.61 -24.94
CA VAL A 29 -6.79 -16.70 -23.80
C VAL A 29 -5.49 -17.04 -23.07
N SER A 30 -4.83 -16.00 -22.58
CA SER A 30 -3.62 -16.07 -21.77
C SER A 30 -3.78 -15.28 -20.46
N ALA A 31 -2.93 -15.58 -19.48
CA ALA A 31 -2.82 -14.74 -18.30
C ALA A 31 -2.34 -13.34 -18.71
N GLY A 32 -2.93 -12.29 -18.13
CA GLY A 32 -2.72 -10.89 -18.49
C GLY A 32 -3.77 -10.33 -19.46
N ASP A 33 -4.59 -11.17 -20.09
CA ASP A 33 -5.70 -10.70 -20.92
C ASP A 33 -6.78 -9.98 -20.11
N LEU A 34 -7.62 -9.19 -20.76
CA LEU A 34 -8.68 -8.43 -20.09
C LEU A 34 -10.05 -9.03 -20.33
N PHE A 35 -10.69 -9.49 -19.26
CA PHE A 35 -12.06 -10.00 -19.24
C PHE A 35 -13.07 -8.89 -18.92
N LYS A 36 -14.21 -8.87 -19.62
CA LYS A 36 -15.41 -8.12 -19.21
C LYS A 36 -16.71 -8.74 -19.72
N ARG A 37 -17.81 -8.47 -19.02
CA ARG A 37 -19.17 -8.71 -19.52
C ARG A 37 -19.51 -7.66 -20.60
N ILE A 38 -20.28 -8.01 -21.62
CA ILE A 38 -20.54 -7.09 -22.76
C ILE A 38 -21.31 -5.84 -22.32
N ASP A 39 -22.24 -5.99 -21.39
CA ASP A 39 -23.13 -4.98 -20.83
C ASP A 39 -22.53 -4.21 -19.64
N GLU A 40 -21.24 -4.41 -19.34
CA GLU A 40 -20.57 -3.77 -18.21
C GLU A 40 -19.34 -2.96 -18.62
N ALA A 41 -19.09 -1.91 -17.85
CA ALA A 41 -17.90 -1.08 -17.99
C ALA A 41 -16.68 -1.60 -17.19
N ALA A 42 -16.92 -2.48 -16.20
CA ALA A 42 -15.87 -3.07 -15.39
C ALA A 42 -15.02 -4.03 -16.22
N ILE A 43 -13.71 -4.01 -16.00
CA ILE A 43 -12.72 -4.85 -16.69
C ILE A 43 -11.87 -5.51 -15.61
N TYR A 44 -11.57 -6.79 -15.81
CA TYR A 44 -10.81 -7.63 -14.89
C TYR A 44 -9.63 -8.25 -15.63
N ASP A 45 -8.46 -8.34 -15.01
CA ASP A 45 -7.34 -9.08 -15.63
C ASP A 45 -7.56 -10.58 -15.42
N VAL A 46 -7.23 -11.37 -16.43
CA VAL A 46 -7.16 -12.84 -16.34
C VAL A 46 -5.86 -13.19 -15.61
N ALA A 47 -5.97 -13.71 -14.40
CA ALA A 47 -4.81 -14.17 -13.63
C ALA A 47 -4.26 -15.50 -14.16
N ALA A 48 -5.14 -16.42 -14.54
CA ALA A 48 -4.76 -17.73 -15.05
C ALA A 48 -5.86 -18.33 -15.93
N VAL A 49 -5.46 -19.08 -16.95
CA VAL A 49 -6.36 -19.97 -17.69
C VAL A 49 -6.15 -21.38 -17.15
N VAL A 50 -7.15 -21.91 -16.46
CA VAL A 50 -7.06 -23.20 -15.76
C VAL A 50 -7.28 -24.36 -16.73
N ASN A 51 -8.26 -24.22 -17.63
CA ASN A 51 -8.54 -25.15 -18.72
C ASN A 51 -9.41 -24.47 -19.80
N ALA A 52 -9.80 -25.20 -20.85
CA ALA A 52 -10.61 -24.68 -21.96
C ALA A 52 -11.93 -24.00 -21.53
N THR A 53 -12.46 -24.31 -20.35
CA THR A 53 -13.74 -23.78 -19.86
C THR A 53 -13.63 -23.07 -18.51
N ASN A 54 -12.42 -22.87 -17.96
CA ASN A 54 -12.27 -22.18 -16.69
C ASN A 54 -11.07 -21.25 -16.71
N LEU A 55 -11.29 -20.03 -16.25
CA LEU A 55 -10.24 -19.06 -15.98
C LEU A 55 -10.43 -18.46 -14.58
N THR A 56 -9.37 -17.87 -14.06
CA THR A 56 -9.36 -17.15 -12.79
C THR A 56 -8.96 -15.70 -13.06
N LEU A 57 -9.68 -14.77 -12.44
CA LEU A 57 -9.43 -13.33 -12.51
C LEU A 57 -8.43 -12.89 -11.42
N SER A 58 -7.74 -11.77 -11.64
CA SER A 58 -6.82 -11.16 -10.67
C SER A 58 -7.54 -10.58 -9.45
N SER A 59 -8.82 -10.24 -9.61
CA SER A 59 -9.72 -9.76 -8.57
C SER A 59 -11.08 -10.45 -8.66
N ARG A 60 -11.82 -10.46 -7.55
CA ARG A 60 -13.18 -11.01 -7.51
C ARG A 60 -14.09 -10.19 -8.42
N TYR A 61 -14.92 -10.86 -9.19
CA TYR A 61 -15.93 -10.19 -10.01
C TYR A 61 -16.96 -9.50 -9.12
N THR A 62 -17.17 -8.19 -9.28
CA THR A 62 -18.11 -7.42 -8.46
C THR A 62 -19.14 -6.69 -9.31
N ASN A 63 -20.41 -6.87 -8.97
CA ASN A 63 -21.50 -6.05 -9.47
C ASN A 63 -22.52 -5.87 -8.33
N SER A 64 -22.88 -4.61 -8.05
CA SER A 64 -23.80 -4.26 -6.96
C SER A 64 -25.26 -4.63 -7.22
N VAL A 65 -25.63 -4.88 -8.49
CA VAL A 65 -26.96 -5.32 -8.93
C VAL A 65 -27.11 -6.83 -8.72
N ASP A 66 -26.04 -7.60 -8.92
CA ASP A 66 -26.06 -9.07 -8.92
C ASP A 66 -25.63 -9.64 -7.55
N ARG A 67 -26.14 -9.05 -6.46
CA ARG A 67 -25.90 -9.48 -5.08
C ARG A 67 -27.21 -9.49 -4.29
N THR A 68 -27.36 -10.46 -3.41
CA THR A 68 -28.51 -10.59 -2.51
C THR A 68 -28.09 -10.27 -1.07
N SER A 69 -28.85 -9.40 -0.39
CA SER A 69 -28.67 -9.14 1.04
C SER A 69 -29.19 -10.32 1.87
N ARG A 70 -28.38 -10.77 2.83
CA ARG A 70 -28.71 -11.78 3.83
C ARG A 70 -28.66 -11.10 5.19
N THR A 71 -29.78 -11.11 5.91
CA THR A 71 -29.90 -10.48 7.23
C THR A 71 -30.31 -11.53 8.23
N ASP A 72 -29.67 -11.51 9.39
CA ASP A 72 -29.99 -12.37 10.54
C ASP A 72 -29.97 -13.88 10.25
N GLU A 73 -29.04 -14.35 9.42
CA GLU A 73 -28.82 -15.79 9.25
C GLU A 73 -28.36 -16.39 10.57
N HIS A 74 -29.04 -17.41 11.08
CA HIS A 74 -28.60 -18.13 12.28
C HIS A 74 -27.41 -19.03 11.93
N ILE A 75 -26.25 -18.75 12.53
CA ILE A 75 -24.98 -19.45 12.19
C ILE A 75 -24.49 -20.39 13.28
N ALA A 76 -24.88 -20.15 14.54
CA ALA A 76 -24.51 -20.99 15.67
C ALA A 76 -25.39 -20.70 16.89
N THR A 77 -25.41 -21.66 17.81
CA THR A 77 -25.90 -21.45 19.18
C THR A 77 -24.74 -21.69 20.13
N ALA A 78 -24.32 -20.65 20.82
CA ALA A 78 -23.15 -20.63 21.68
C ALA A 78 -23.54 -20.91 23.14
N ASN A 79 -22.70 -21.69 23.85
CA ASN A 79 -22.81 -21.96 25.28
C ASN A 79 -21.71 -21.23 26.07
N THR A 80 -21.79 -21.25 27.40
CA THR A 80 -20.91 -20.47 28.30
C THR A 80 -19.46 -20.99 28.42
N ALA A 81 -19.10 -22.09 27.76
CA ALA A 81 -17.82 -22.77 27.97
C ALA A 81 -16.81 -22.59 26.83
N THR A 82 -17.22 -22.01 25.70
CA THR A 82 -16.41 -21.98 24.47
C THR A 82 -16.15 -20.54 24.04
N LYS A 83 -14.89 -20.21 23.71
CA LYS A 83 -14.56 -18.89 23.11
C LYS A 83 -14.45 -18.93 21.60
N VAL A 84 -14.14 -20.10 21.03
CA VAL A 84 -13.86 -20.27 19.61
C VAL A 84 -15.05 -20.93 18.93
N TYR A 85 -15.57 -20.28 17.90
CA TYR A 85 -16.68 -20.77 17.10
C TYR A 85 -16.32 -20.71 15.63
N SER A 86 -16.77 -21.68 14.86
CA SER A 86 -16.54 -21.74 13.42
C SER A 86 -17.70 -22.41 12.71
N GLY A 87 -17.90 -22.08 11.44
CA GLY A 87 -18.95 -22.64 10.62
C GLY A 87 -18.81 -22.23 9.17
N THR A 88 -19.89 -22.41 8.41
CA THR A 88 -20.01 -21.97 7.02
C THR A 88 -21.32 -21.23 6.88
N LEU A 89 -21.32 -20.09 6.21
CA LEU A 89 -22.57 -19.39 5.87
C LEU A 89 -23.30 -20.13 4.74
N ASP A 90 -24.62 -20.12 4.76
CA ASP A 90 -25.47 -20.89 3.84
C ASP A 90 -25.31 -20.49 2.36
N PHE A 91 -24.89 -19.25 2.09
CA PHE A 91 -24.78 -18.70 0.73
C PHE A 91 -23.34 -18.31 0.38
N ASN A 92 -22.79 -18.86 -0.73
CA ASN A 92 -21.35 -18.77 -1.05
C ASN A 92 -21.03 -18.45 -2.53
N PRO A 93 -20.55 -17.28 -2.94
CA PRO A 93 -19.53 -16.61 -2.20
C PRO A 93 -20.13 -15.43 -1.48
N VAL A 94 -19.39 -15.00 -0.47
CA VAL A 94 -19.70 -13.82 0.31
C VAL A 94 -18.95 -12.64 -0.30
N ILE A 95 -19.61 -11.49 -0.40
CA ILE A 95 -18.98 -10.27 -0.92
C ILE A 95 -18.11 -9.65 0.18
N GLN A 96 -16.85 -9.38 -0.15
CA GLN A 96 -15.87 -8.76 0.77
C GLN A 96 -16.34 -7.39 1.29
N ASN A 97 -15.92 -7.03 2.52
CA ASN A 97 -16.24 -5.80 3.24
C ASN A 97 -17.68 -5.69 3.77
N TYR A 98 -18.46 -6.77 3.68
CA TYR A 98 -19.89 -6.72 4.05
C TYR A 98 -20.28 -7.70 5.14
N VAL A 99 -19.35 -8.52 5.64
CA VAL A 99 -19.68 -9.52 6.66
C VAL A 99 -19.73 -8.88 8.03
N ILE A 100 -20.85 -9.06 8.71
CA ILE A 100 -21.06 -8.71 10.10
C ILE A 100 -21.58 -9.95 10.82
N LEU A 101 -20.85 -10.43 11.82
CA LEU A 101 -21.32 -11.51 12.70
C LEU A 101 -21.70 -10.92 14.06
N ASN A 102 -22.92 -11.16 14.51
CA ASN A 102 -23.39 -10.78 15.83
C ASN A 102 -23.33 -11.99 16.75
N ALA A 103 -22.44 -11.94 17.74
CA ALA A 103 -22.23 -12.98 18.74
C ALA A 103 -22.86 -12.61 20.10
N SER A 104 -23.98 -11.89 20.08
CA SER A 104 -24.73 -11.35 21.22
C SER A 104 -24.02 -10.29 22.04
N ILE A 105 -22.81 -10.56 22.55
CA ILE A 105 -22.04 -9.61 23.39
C ILE A 105 -20.97 -8.86 22.60
N GLU A 106 -20.72 -9.29 21.36
CA GLU A 106 -19.68 -8.75 20.49
C GLU A 106 -20.15 -8.83 19.03
N THR A 107 -19.83 -7.80 18.26
CA THR A 107 -20.06 -7.71 16.83
C THR A 107 -18.72 -7.77 16.10
N PHE A 108 -18.60 -8.71 15.17
CA PHE A 108 -17.40 -8.91 14.36
C PHE A 108 -17.61 -8.32 12.97
N VAL A 109 -16.75 -7.37 12.59
CA VAL A 109 -16.83 -6.67 11.29
C VAL A 109 -15.64 -7.05 10.41
N ASP A 110 -15.94 -7.35 9.15
CA ASP A 110 -14.97 -7.64 8.09
C ASP A 110 -14.22 -6.40 7.61
N ASP A 111 -12.90 -6.53 7.44
CA ASP A 111 -12.01 -5.49 6.94
C ASP A 111 -11.72 -5.58 5.42
N GLY A 112 -12.32 -6.57 4.74
CA GLY A 112 -12.12 -6.82 3.31
C GLY A 112 -10.91 -7.69 2.97
N ALA A 113 -10.05 -7.98 3.96
CA ALA A 113 -8.91 -8.89 3.85
C ALA A 113 -9.22 -10.29 4.42
N GLY A 114 -10.46 -10.55 4.78
CA GLY A 114 -10.91 -11.78 5.40
C GLY A 114 -10.65 -11.82 6.90
N VAL A 115 -10.33 -10.69 7.53
CA VAL A 115 -10.15 -10.57 8.98
C VAL A 115 -11.42 -9.98 9.60
N LEU A 116 -11.90 -10.61 10.65
CA LEU A 116 -13.04 -10.15 11.42
C LEU A 116 -12.55 -9.55 12.75
N THR A 117 -12.92 -8.31 13.02
CA THR A 117 -12.56 -7.61 14.27
C THR A 117 -13.78 -7.44 15.15
N GLY A 118 -13.72 -7.95 16.39
CA GLY A 118 -14.76 -7.78 17.39
C GLY A 118 -14.75 -6.39 18.03
N ASP A 119 -15.92 -5.88 18.42
CA ASP A 119 -16.10 -4.59 19.11
C ASP A 119 -16.06 -4.69 20.65
N GLY A 120 -15.76 -5.87 21.20
CA GLY A 120 -15.71 -6.14 22.63
C GLY A 120 -14.48 -5.55 23.34
N THR A 121 -14.44 -5.69 24.67
CA THR A 121 -13.26 -5.35 25.49
C THR A 121 -12.95 -6.46 26.50
N PRO A 122 -11.84 -7.22 26.33
CA PRO A 122 -10.93 -7.18 25.18
C PRO A 122 -11.64 -7.53 23.86
N ALA A 123 -11.12 -7.06 22.73
CA ALA A 123 -11.69 -7.34 21.42
C ALA A 123 -11.40 -8.78 20.99
N GLY A 124 -12.43 -9.45 20.48
CA GLY A 124 -12.35 -10.72 19.79
C GLY A 124 -11.72 -10.58 18.40
N SER A 125 -11.37 -11.72 17.82
CA SER A 125 -10.77 -11.81 16.49
C SER A 125 -11.37 -12.95 15.70
N GLY A 126 -11.40 -12.85 14.38
CA GLY A 126 -11.84 -13.94 13.52
C GLY A 126 -11.36 -13.82 12.09
N SER A 127 -11.85 -14.72 11.24
CA SER A 127 -11.58 -14.76 9.82
C SER A 127 -12.78 -15.26 9.03
N ILE A 128 -12.86 -14.87 7.76
CA ILE A 128 -13.83 -15.34 6.77
C ILE A 128 -13.11 -15.67 5.45
N ASP A 129 -13.37 -16.85 4.90
CA ASP A 129 -13.04 -17.20 3.53
C ASP A 129 -14.25 -16.89 2.63
N TYR A 130 -14.09 -15.94 1.72
CA TYR A 130 -15.17 -15.48 0.86
C TYR A 130 -15.62 -16.47 -0.21
N ASP A 131 -14.76 -17.40 -0.65
CA ASP A 131 -15.11 -18.39 -1.67
C ASP A 131 -15.88 -19.56 -1.06
N THR A 132 -15.43 -20.02 0.11
CA THR A 132 -16.06 -21.16 0.81
C THR A 132 -17.15 -20.74 1.79
N SER A 133 -17.21 -19.45 2.13
CA SER A 133 -18.03 -18.89 3.23
C SER A 133 -17.68 -19.46 4.60
N ALA A 134 -16.51 -20.08 4.77
CA ALA A 134 -16.06 -20.61 6.04
C ALA A 134 -15.62 -19.47 6.97
N TRP A 135 -16.17 -19.42 8.18
CA TRP A 135 -15.84 -18.41 9.18
C TRP A 135 -15.31 -19.05 10.46
N SER A 136 -14.52 -18.28 11.20
CA SER A 136 -14.07 -18.61 12.56
C SER A 136 -13.96 -17.33 13.37
N ILE A 137 -14.46 -17.32 14.60
CA ILE A 137 -14.31 -16.21 15.55
C ILE A 137 -13.83 -16.73 16.90
N THR A 138 -13.13 -15.88 17.62
CA THR A 138 -12.75 -16.04 19.02
C THR A 138 -13.30 -14.84 19.78
N LEU A 139 -14.21 -15.07 20.71
CA LEU A 139 -14.77 -14.03 21.56
C LEU A 139 -13.69 -13.42 22.46
N GLY A 140 -13.73 -12.11 22.63
CA GLY A 140 -12.86 -11.44 23.60
C GLY A 140 -13.23 -11.77 25.06
N THR A 141 -14.52 -11.94 25.32
CA THR A 141 -15.09 -12.23 26.65
C THR A 141 -15.92 -13.51 26.64
N ASP A 142 -16.04 -14.17 27.80
CA ASP A 142 -16.87 -15.36 27.95
C ASP A 142 -18.36 -15.00 27.95
N LEU A 143 -19.18 -15.84 27.31
CA LEU A 143 -20.63 -15.73 27.38
C LEU A 143 -21.13 -16.14 28.77
N THR A 144 -22.10 -15.38 29.30
CA THR A 144 -22.73 -15.68 30.61
C THR A 144 -24.01 -16.51 30.49
N ALA A 145 -24.56 -16.63 29.28
CA ALA A 145 -25.74 -17.43 28.97
C ALA A 145 -25.64 -17.98 27.54
N THR A 146 -26.52 -18.93 27.21
CA THR A 146 -26.66 -19.40 25.82
C THR A 146 -27.10 -18.25 24.93
N ALA A 147 -26.42 -18.06 23.80
CA ALA A 147 -26.70 -17.00 22.85
C ALA A 147 -26.82 -17.55 21.43
N ALA A 148 -27.74 -16.97 20.65
CA ALA A 148 -27.81 -17.23 19.21
C ALA A 148 -26.84 -16.29 18.50
N PHE A 149 -26.01 -16.83 17.60
CA PHE A 149 -25.16 -16.03 16.73
C PHE A 149 -25.85 -15.85 15.40
N THR A 150 -25.79 -14.63 14.88
CA THR A 150 -26.36 -14.31 13.56
C THR A 150 -25.33 -13.68 12.64
N ALA A 151 -25.55 -13.78 11.33
CA ALA A 151 -24.76 -13.12 10.31
C ALA A 151 -25.62 -12.21 9.44
N SER A 152 -25.06 -11.06 9.08
CA SER A 152 -25.58 -10.17 8.04
C SER A 152 -24.49 -9.90 7.01
N TYR A 153 -24.78 -10.12 5.73
CA TYR A 153 -23.81 -10.02 4.63
C TYR A 153 -24.49 -9.92 3.26
N PHE A 154 -23.69 -9.70 2.21
CA PHE A 154 -24.14 -9.87 0.83
C PHE A 154 -23.59 -11.17 0.26
N SER A 155 -24.45 -11.98 -0.35
CA SER A 155 -24.08 -13.15 -1.13
C SER A 155 -24.10 -12.83 -2.63
N GLY A 156 -23.18 -13.39 -3.39
CA GLY A 156 -23.15 -13.20 -4.84
C GLY A 156 -24.08 -14.13 -5.62
N ASP A 157 -24.86 -13.55 -6.52
CA ASP A 157 -25.78 -14.30 -7.37
C ASP A 157 -25.03 -15.03 -8.49
N THR A 158 -25.61 -16.14 -8.97
CA THR A 158 -25.07 -16.88 -10.12
C THR A 158 -25.73 -16.40 -11.40
N LEU A 159 -24.93 -15.86 -12.31
CA LEU A 159 -25.33 -15.46 -13.64
C LEU A 159 -24.93 -16.56 -14.61
N ASN A 160 -25.88 -17.08 -15.38
CA ASN A 160 -25.64 -18.16 -16.33
C ASN A 160 -25.74 -17.63 -17.76
N SER A 161 -24.93 -18.21 -18.65
CA SER A 161 -24.98 -17.92 -20.10
C SER A 161 -24.80 -16.43 -20.43
N MET A 162 -23.97 -15.72 -19.67
CA MET A 162 -23.68 -14.31 -19.92
C MET A 162 -22.75 -14.17 -21.12
N GLU A 163 -23.02 -13.17 -21.96
CA GLU A 163 -22.10 -12.77 -23.01
C GLU A 163 -20.90 -12.04 -22.41
N TYR A 164 -19.72 -12.28 -22.98
CA TYR A 164 -18.47 -11.72 -22.49
C TYR A 164 -17.56 -11.38 -23.67
N GLN A 165 -16.50 -10.64 -23.37
CA GLN A 165 -15.39 -10.44 -24.29
C GLN A 165 -14.08 -10.49 -23.52
N ILE A 166 -13.08 -11.12 -24.12
CA ILE A 166 -11.69 -11.09 -23.66
C ILE A 166 -10.87 -10.37 -24.72
N VAL A 167 -10.15 -9.34 -24.29
CA VAL A 167 -9.23 -8.59 -25.12
C VAL A 167 -7.86 -9.27 -25.03
N VAL A 168 -7.32 -9.71 -26.18
CA VAL A 168 -6.11 -10.55 -26.23
C VAL A 168 -4.90 -9.88 -26.88
N ASP A 169 -5.09 -8.76 -27.59
CA ASP A 169 -4.01 -8.10 -28.34
C ASP A 169 -3.34 -7.01 -27.50
N PHE A 170 -2.09 -7.22 -27.11
CA PHE A 170 -1.26 -6.23 -26.42
C PHE A 170 0.18 -6.20 -26.95
N THR A 171 0.79 -5.00 -26.94
CA THR A 171 2.18 -4.81 -27.35
C THR A 171 3.14 -5.57 -26.43
N PRO A 172 4.18 -6.23 -26.96
CA PRO A 172 5.05 -7.13 -26.17
C PRO A 172 5.78 -6.45 -24.99
N ASN A 173 6.12 -5.16 -25.13
CA ASN A 173 7.00 -4.47 -24.19
C ASN A 173 6.26 -3.66 -23.12
N LYS A 174 5.02 -3.25 -23.40
CA LYS A 174 4.27 -2.30 -22.58
C LYS A 174 2.83 -2.73 -22.32
N LEU A 175 2.41 -3.88 -22.85
CA LEU A 175 1.05 -4.40 -22.79
C LEU A 175 0.01 -3.34 -23.19
N LEU A 176 0.36 -2.48 -24.14
CA LEU A 176 -0.58 -1.51 -24.72
C LEU A 176 -1.50 -2.26 -25.67
N PRO A 177 -2.84 -2.10 -25.60
CA PRO A 177 -3.75 -2.76 -26.51
C PRO A 177 -3.35 -2.50 -27.98
N GLU A 178 -3.17 -3.55 -28.77
CA GLU A 178 -2.86 -3.43 -30.20
C GLU A 178 -4.15 -3.29 -31.02
N MET A 179 -4.12 -2.34 -31.95
CA MET A 179 -5.25 -2.06 -32.84
C MET A 179 -5.21 -3.00 -34.03
N SER A 180 -6.36 -3.57 -34.39
CA SER A 180 -6.57 -4.26 -35.66
C SER A 180 -7.69 -3.59 -36.44
N THR A 181 -7.76 -3.85 -37.74
CA THR A 181 -8.73 -3.22 -38.65
C THR A 181 -10.20 -3.56 -38.34
N SER A 182 -10.47 -4.49 -37.42
CA SER A 182 -11.80 -4.98 -37.04
C SER A 182 -12.32 -4.42 -35.71
N ASP A 183 -11.62 -3.48 -35.07
CA ASP A 183 -11.96 -3.03 -33.72
C ASP A 183 -13.09 -2.00 -33.67
N THR A 184 -14.29 -2.42 -33.26
CA THR A 184 -15.46 -1.52 -33.15
C THR A 184 -15.40 -0.57 -31.95
N ASN A 185 -14.69 -0.95 -30.88
CA ASN A 185 -14.59 -0.18 -29.64
C ASN A 185 -13.32 0.67 -29.51
N PHE A 186 -12.50 0.74 -30.57
CA PHE A 186 -11.20 1.42 -30.54
C PHE A 186 -11.32 2.88 -30.09
N ALA A 187 -12.33 3.60 -30.59
CA ALA A 187 -12.54 5.00 -30.24
C ALA A 187 -12.67 5.22 -28.72
N HIS A 188 -13.33 4.30 -28.00
CA HIS A 188 -13.55 4.43 -26.56
C HIS A 188 -12.28 4.12 -25.75
N ILE A 189 -11.57 3.06 -26.13
CA ILE A 189 -10.29 2.66 -25.52
C ILE A 189 -9.24 3.73 -25.73
N TYR A 190 -9.09 4.23 -26.97
CA TYR A 190 -8.18 5.31 -27.31
C TYR A 190 -8.50 6.59 -26.52
N THR A 191 -9.76 7.00 -26.45
CA THR A 191 -10.18 8.18 -25.68
C THR A 191 -9.81 8.04 -24.19
N LYS A 192 -10.05 6.87 -23.60
CA LYS A 192 -9.70 6.59 -22.20
C LYS A 192 -8.19 6.62 -21.98
N ALA A 193 -7.41 5.99 -22.87
CA ALA A 193 -5.96 5.98 -22.82
C ALA A 193 -5.39 7.41 -22.92
N MET A 194 -5.87 8.22 -23.86
CA MET A 194 -5.44 9.60 -24.02
C MET A 194 -5.76 10.46 -22.79
N ARG A 195 -6.94 10.30 -22.17
CA ARG A 195 -7.27 11.00 -20.91
C ARG A 195 -6.35 10.62 -19.75
N LEU A 196 -5.95 9.35 -19.67
CA LEU A 196 -5.02 8.89 -18.64
C LEU A 196 -3.60 9.43 -18.87
N ILE A 197 -3.15 9.45 -20.13
CA ILE A 197 -1.86 10.05 -20.51
C ILE A 197 -1.87 11.54 -20.19
N ASP A 198 -2.92 12.25 -20.59
CA ASP A 198 -3.10 13.69 -20.35
C ASP A 198 -3.05 14.03 -18.86
N LYS A 199 -3.82 13.31 -18.03
CA LYS A 199 -3.81 13.46 -16.57
C LYS A 199 -2.42 13.22 -15.96
N LYS A 200 -1.69 12.21 -16.44
CA LYS A 200 -0.32 11.94 -15.98
C LYS A 200 0.66 13.03 -16.42
N LEU A 201 0.49 13.55 -17.63
CA LEU A 201 1.31 14.62 -18.18
C LEU A 201 1.10 15.93 -17.41
N GLU A 202 -0.16 16.28 -17.14
CA GLU A 202 -0.54 17.42 -16.30
C GLU A 202 0.11 17.33 -14.91
N TYR A 203 0.01 16.16 -14.26
CA TYR A 203 0.66 15.94 -12.97
C TYR A 203 2.18 16.13 -13.06
N ALA A 204 2.84 15.58 -14.08
CA ALA A 204 4.29 15.71 -14.28
C ALA A 204 4.73 17.16 -14.55
N ILE A 205 3.96 17.90 -15.36
CA ILE A 205 4.22 19.32 -15.69
C ILE A 205 4.08 20.17 -14.44
N ASN A 206 2.99 20.01 -13.68
CA ASN A 206 2.73 20.78 -12.47
C ASN A 206 3.77 20.49 -11.39
N THR A 207 4.23 19.25 -11.27
CA THR A 207 5.30 18.88 -10.33
C THR A 207 6.65 19.50 -10.74
N SER A 208 6.96 19.49 -12.04
CA SER A 208 8.19 20.08 -12.58
C SER A 208 8.21 21.61 -12.49
N ALA A 209 7.06 22.26 -12.70
CA ALA A 209 6.90 23.71 -12.56
C ALA A 209 7.11 24.16 -11.10
N SER A 210 6.62 23.39 -10.13
CA SER A 210 6.85 23.64 -8.70
C SER A 210 8.33 23.53 -8.32
N ILE A 211 9.05 22.55 -8.86
CA ILE A 211 10.51 22.43 -8.66
C ILE A 211 11.25 23.63 -9.28
N THR A 212 10.78 24.13 -10.42
CA THR A 212 11.40 25.28 -11.09
C THR A 212 11.17 26.59 -10.33
N LYS A 213 9.96 26.80 -9.78
CA LYS A 213 9.67 27.96 -8.91
C LYS A 213 10.48 27.94 -7.61
N LEU A 214 10.66 26.77 -7.00
CA LEU A 214 11.52 26.64 -5.81
C LEU A 214 12.99 26.98 -6.08
N LYS A 215 13.49 26.79 -7.31
CA LYS A 215 14.83 27.23 -7.71
C LYS A 215 14.90 28.73 -7.97
N ALA A 216 13.85 29.33 -8.52
CA ALA A 216 13.83 30.77 -8.81
C ALA A 216 13.68 31.63 -7.54
N ASP A 217 12.80 31.23 -6.61
CA ASP A 217 12.49 32.04 -5.43
C ASP A 217 13.49 31.86 -4.28
N ASN A 218 14.13 30.69 -4.17
CA ASN A 218 15.16 30.46 -3.13
C ASN A 218 16.58 30.88 -3.55
N PHE A 219 16.83 31.21 -4.82
CA PHE A 219 18.16 31.63 -5.28
C PHE A 219 18.39 33.15 -5.25
N ARG A 220 17.37 33.94 -4.90
CA ARG A 220 17.44 35.42 -4.85
C ARG A 220 16.91 36.02 -3.56
N ARG A 221 17.15 35.40 -2.41
CA ARG A 221 17.19 36.19 -1.17
C ARG A 221 18.59 36.78 -1.03
N PRO A 222 18.81 38.08 -1.30
CA PRO A 222 20.04 38.72 -0.87
C PRO A 222 20.09 38.55 0.65
N ILE A 223 21.14 37.87 1.13
CA ILE A 223 21.42 37.79 2.56
C ILE A 223 21.91 39.18 2.97
N THR A 224 20.96 40.09 3.23
CA THR A 224 21.25 41.46 3.68
C THR A 224 21.29 41.57 5.21
N SER A 225 21.21 40.45 5.94
CA SER A 225 21.40 40.46 7.39
C SER A 225 22.55 39.54 7.78
N LYS A 226 23.60 40.15 8.35
CA LYS A 226 24.49 39.49 9.31
C LYS A 226 23.63 39.06 10.50
N SER A 227 23.07 37.86 10.43
CA SER A 227 22.50 37.18 11.58
C SER A 227 23.64 36.53 12.34
N SER A 228 23.91 37.00 13.56
CA SER A 228 24.95 36.47 14.44
C SER A 228 24.54 35.20 15.19
N SER A 229 23.40 34.59 14.85
CA SER A 229 22.93 33.38 15.51
C SER A 229 21.74 32.76 14.76
N TYR A 230 21.94 31.57 14.19
CA TYR A 230 20.87 30.73 13.65
C TYR A 230 20.88 29.39 14.39
N ALA A 231 19.77 29.08 15.07
CA ALA A 231 19.58 27.79 15.71
C ALA A 231 18.88 26.86 14.72
N ALA A 232 19.63 25.92 14.12
CA ALA A 232 19.06 24.94 13.21
C ALA A 232 18.31 23.85 13.98
N THR A 233 17.13 23.48 13.51
CA THR A 233 16.41 22.29 13.98
C THR A 233 16.81 21.06 13.15
N PRO A 234 16.60 19.82 13.62
CA PRO A 234 17.01 18.60 12.91
C PRO A 234 16.38 18.43 11.51
N THR A 235 15.32 19.17 11.21
CA THR A 235 14.61 19.17 9.92
C THR A 235 15.13 20.20 8.93
N ASP A 236 16.01 21.11 9.34
CA ASP A 236 16.50 22.18 8.46
C ASP A 236 17.63 21.66 7.56
N GLY A 237 17.30 21.38 6.30
CA GLY A 237 18.27 21.09 5.25
C GLY A 237 19.02 22.35 4.83
N ILE A 238 20.10 22.71 5.53
CA ILE A 238 20.90 23.88 5.17
C ILE A 238 21.86 23.51 4.04
N ILE A 239 21.65 24.12 2.87
CA ILE A 239 22.57 24.02 1.72
C ILE A 239 23.34 25.33 1.61
N LEU A 240 24.65 25.29 1.88
CA LEU A 240 25.55 26.43 1.69
C LEU A 240 26.08 26.41 0.27
N VAL A 241 25.71 27.40 -0.56
CA VAL A 241 26.17 27.54 -1.94
C VAL A 241 27.04 28.79 -2.06
N GLY A 242 28.34 28.61 -2.33
CA GLY A 242 29.23 29.68 -2.80
C GLY A 242 29.86 30.62 -1.75
N GLY A 243 29.78 30.31 -0.46
CA GLY A 243 30.45 31.08 0.59
C GLY A 243 31.37 30.21 1.46
N SER A 244 32.51 30.75 1.87
CA SER A 244 33.31 30.17 2.96
C SER A 244 32.65 30.55 4.29
N VAL A 245 32.19 29.55 5.03
CA VAL A 245 31.62 29.74 6.37
C VAL A 245 32.64 29.21 7.37
N THR A 246 33.18 30.09 8.20
CA THR A 246 33.95 29.70 9.38
C THR A 246 32.95 29.47 10.51
N ALA A 247 32.55 28.23 10.73
CA ALA A 247 31.67 27.88 11.85
C ALA A 247 32.52 27.43 13.04
N THR A 248 32.40 28.11 14.19
CA THR A 248 33.05 27.67 15.43
C THR A 248 32.12 26.74 16.20
N VAL A 249 32.23 25.44 15.95
CA VAL A 249 31.40 24.46 16.67
C VAL A 249 31.99 24.27 18.08
N VAL A 250 31.31 24.80 19.10
CA VAL A 250 31.66 24.57 20.51
C VAL A 250 30.82 23.40 21.03
N ILE A 251 31.43 22.22 21.15
CA ILE A 251 30.78 21.05 21.74
C ILE A 251 31.12 21.01 23.23
N THR A 252 30.17 21.43 24.08
CA THR A 252 30.28 21.22 25.53
C THR A 252 29.88 19.78 25.84
N VAL A 253 30.85 18.91 26.07
CA VAL A 253 30.59 17.55 26.51
C VAL A 253 30.31 17.60 28.02
N PRO A 254 29.11 17.22 28.50
CA PRO A 254 28.88 17.13 29.94
C PRO A 254 29.83 16.08 30.52
N TYR A 255 30.60 16.49 31.54
CA TYR A 255 31.62 15.70 32.23
C TYR A 255 31.16 14.24 32.44
N ALA A 256 31.80 13.30 31.75
CA ALA A 256 31.62 11.88 32.03
C ALA A 256 32.38 11.52 33.31
N SER A 257 31.69 10.90 34.26
CA SER A 257 32.27 10.37 35.49
C SER A 257 33.41 9.38 35.18
N SER A 258 34.62 9.76 35.60
CA SER A 258 35.80 8.92 35.90
C SER A 258 36.00 7.58 35.16
N GLY A 259 35.85 7.58 33.84
CA GLY A 259 36.23 6.45 33.00
C GLY A 259 36.51 6.94 31.59
N ASN A 260 37.80 7.08 31.24
CA ASN A 260 38.29 7.54 29.94
C ASN A 260 37.60 6.82 28.77
N LYS A 261 36.54 7.44 28.24
CA LYS A 261 35.96 7.10 26.94
C LYS A 261 36.10 8.34 26.07
N GLY A 262 37.27 8.45 25.42
CA GLY A 262 37.52 9.51 24.45
C GLY A 262 36.59 9.34 23.25
N CYS A 263 35.87 10.40 22.89
CA CYS A 263 35.15 10.46 21.63
C CYS A 263 36.17 10.82 20.54
N ILE A 264 36.26 10.02 19.47
CA ILE A 264 37.08 10.36 18.31
C ILE A 264 36.20 11.13 17.33
N MET A 265 36.57 12.37 17.04
CA MET A 265 35.97 13.16 15.97
C MET A 265 36.85 13.03 14.73
N SER A 266 36.29 12.51 13.63
CA SER A 266 36.99 12.42 12.35
C SER A 266 36.46 13.50 11.41
N ILE A 267 37.33 14.43 11.01
CA ILE A 267 36.99 15.47 10.02
C ILE A 267 37.56 14.99 8.69
N ILE A 268 36.68 14.70 7.73
CA ILE A 268 37.09 14.25 6.39
C ILE A 268 37.05 15.46 5.47
N ASN A 269 38.23 15.94 5.09
CA ASN A 269 38.37 17.00 4.09
C ASN A 269 38.48 16.38 2.69
N ASN A 270 37.46 16.56 1.86
CA ASN A 270 37.42 15.99 0.50
C ASN A 270 38.35 16.70 -0.51
N ALA A 271 39.02 17.79 -0.13
CA ALA A 271 39.86 18.54 -1.06
C ALA A 271 41.29 17.99 -1.21
N THR A 272 41.75 17.09 -0.32
CA THR A 272 43.09 16.46 -0.40
C THR A 272 43.06 15.04 0.15
N PRO A 273 43.80 14.06 -0.42
CA PRO A 273 43.65 12.62 -0.12
C PRO A 273 44.23 12.17 1.23
N HIS A 274 44.50 13.07 2.17
CA HIS A 274 45.01 12.73 3.49
C HIS A 274 43.98 13.04 4.57
N SER A 275 43.57 12.02 5.31
CA SER A 275 42.77 12.17 6.52
C SER A 275 43.61 12.79 7.63
N VAL A 276 43.15 13.93 8.17
CA VAL A 276 43.78 14.54 9.35
C VAL A 276 43.11 13.96 10.59
N LEU A 277 43.78 13.02 11.25
CA LEU A 277 43.40 12.55 12.58
C LEU A 277 43.82 13.61 13.60
N ALA A 278 42.88 14.45 14.02
CA ALA A 278 43.11 15.39 15.10
C ALA A 278 42.51 14.84 16.40
N SER A 279 43.35 14.38 17.32
CA SER A 279 42.95 14.16 18.72
C SER A 279 43.06 15.49 19.47
N CYS A 280 41.94 16.08 19.87
CA CYS A 280 41.96 17.25 20.73
C CYS A 280 42.03 16.83 22.20
N TYR A 281 43.17 17.08 22.84
CA TYR A 281 43.19 17.34 24.28
C TYR A 281 42.86 18.81 24.48
N SER A 282 42.14 19.11 25.55
CA SER A 282 41.49 20.41 25.84
C SER A 282 42.35 21.63 25.49
N GLY A 283 41.80 22.56 24.69
CA GLY A 283 42.34 23.92 24.55
C GLY A 283 42.82 24.36 23.15
N ASN A 284 42.77 23.51 22.12
CA ASN A 284 43.25 23.89 20.77
C ASN A 284 42.10 24.16 19.78
N THR A 285 42.23 25.24 19.01
CA THR A 285 41.34 25.61 17.88
C THR A 285 41.85 24.98 16.59
N ILE A 286 40.99 24.30 15.83
CA ILE A 286 41.33 23.70 14.54
C ILE A 286 40.57 24.46 13.44
N ASN A 287 41.30 25.05 12.49
CA ASN A 287 40.73 25.71 11.31
C ASN A 287 40.82 24.76 10.11
N ALA A 288 39.70 24.22 9.64
CA ALA A 288 39.65 23.43 8.42
C ALA A 288 38.29 23.61 7.70
N SER A 289 38.33 23.60 6.36
CA SER A 289 37.14 23.64 5.50
C SER A 289 36.74 22.21 5.14
N GLY A 290 35.55 21.76 5.55
CA GLY A 290 35.06 20.41 5.26
C GLY A 290 33.66 20.15 5.84
N TYR A 291 33.10 18.99 5.52
CA TYR A 291 31.84 18.51 6.11
C TYR A 291 32.16 17.59 7.29
N ILE A 292 31.45 17.76 8.41
CA ILE A 292 31.60 16.91 9.60
C ILE A 292 30.61 15.75 9.47
N VAL A 293 31.11 14.51 9.45
CA VAL A 293 30.27 13.30 9.45
C VAL A 293 30.36 12.66 10.83
N LEU A 294 29.24 12.64 11.56
CA LEU A 294 29.14 11.95 12.83
C LEU A 294 28.72 10.49 12.58
N GLY A 295 29.70 9.61 12.47
CA GLY A 295 29.48 8.16 12.38
C GLY A 295 29.64 7.49 13.74
N ASN A 296 28.68 6.65 14.14
CA ASN A 296 28.87 5.75 15.27
C ASN A 296 29.56 4.48 14.77
N ILE A 297 30.70 4.12 15.38
CA ILE A 297 31.53 2.98 14.96
C ILE A 297 30.94 1.63 15.41
N TYR A 298 29.91 1.64 16.26
CA TYR A 298 29.23 0.42 16.71
C TYR A 298 28.00 0.14 15.85
N ASN A 299 28.23 -0.64 14.80
CA ASN A 299 27.15 -1.25 14.04
C ASN A 299 26.45 -2.28 14.94
N LYS A 300 25.14 -2.08 15.21
CA LYS A 300 24.21 -2.93 15.98
C LYS A 300 24.02 -2.65 17.48
N VAL A 301 23.70 -1.41 17.87
CA VAL A 301 22.68 -1.16 18.92
C VAL A 301 22.00 0.17 18.60
N ASN A 302 20.67 0.21 18.56
CA ASN A 302 19.90 1.46 18.59
C ASN A 302 20.11 2.14 19.95
N LEU A 303 21.24 2.82 20.12
CA LEU A 303 21.40 3.84 21.12
C LEU A 303 20.84 5.13 20.53
N VAL A 304 19.63 5.48 20.94
CA VAL A 304 19.12 6.85 20.82
C VAL A 304 20.12 7.74 21.55
N CYS A 305 20.99 8.40 20.79
CA CYS A 305 21.72 9.53 21.32
C CYS A 305 20.66 10.60 21.56
N ALA A 306 20.15 10.66 22.80
CA ALA A 306 19.20 11.69 23.21
C ALA A 306 19.75 13.03 22.74
N ALA A 307 18.97 13.74 21.93
CA ALA A 307 19.36 14.93 21.19
C ALA A 307 20.36 15.77 22.00
N PRO A 308 21.67 15.75 21.67
CA PRO A 308 22.54 16.74 22.25
C PRO A 308 22.03 18.06 21.70
N ASN A 309 21.61 18.96 22.59
CA ASN A 309 21.36 20.35 22.24
C ASN A 309 22.65 20.89 21.65
N LEU A 310 22.78 20.84 20.33
CA LEU A 310 23.96 21.25 19.60
C LEU A 310 23.87 22.77 19.44
N TRP A 311 24.54 23.49 20.33
CA TRP A 311 24.66 24.95 20.21
C TRP A 311 25.83 25.26 19.27
N ILE A 312 25.52 25.54 18.01
CA ILE A 312 26.51 26.08 17.08
C ILE A 312 26.54 27.59 17.28
N ARG A 313 27.65 28.12 17.77
CA ARG A 313 27.93 29.56 17.78
C ARG A 313 28.68 29.89 16.49
N ILE A 314 28.04 30.66 15.61
CA ILE A 314 28.70 31.21 14.41
C ILE A 314 29.38 32.51 14.81
#